data_AF-A0A286RJF2-F1
#
_entry.id   AF-A0A286RJF2-F1
#
_cell.length_a   1.000
_cell.length_b   1.000
_cell.length_c   1.000
_cell.angle_alpha   90.00
_cell.angle_beta   90.00
_cell.angle_gamma   90.00
#
_symmetry.space_group_name_H-M   'P 1'
#
loop_
_entity.id
_entity.type
_entity.pdbx_description
1 polymer ?
#
loop_
_entity_poly.entity_id
_entity_poly.type
_entity_poly.pdbx_seq_one_letter_code
_entity_poly.pdbx_strand_id
1 'polypeptide(L)'
;MTLEAVLVLPILLLATLAVFQFGVLMLIEQTITHAVTVAAREAGKGADIDATALSVNAVLGLHGLSVGPGATLILEDSLSTPAVQVRGTFPCPVPSTPSVPPGMLKATLCVDLTQKPFFNLLATCGLDFTGRKFAVSAVAHREFDGPPEITPRPECSCR
;
A
#
# COMPACT_ATOMS: atom_id res chain seq x y z
N MET A 1 8.84 -4.81 48.52
CA MET A 1 9.20 -3.96 47.37
C MET A 1 9.62 -4.77 46.14
N THR A 2 10.13 -5.99 46.28
CA THR A 2 10.48 -6.88 45.15
C THR A 2 9.26 -7.44 44.40
N LEU A 3 8.17 -7.77 45.11
CA LEU A 3 6.98 -8.38 44.49
C LEU A 3 6.29 -7.43 43.48
N GLU A 4 6.20 -6.14 43.81
CA GLU A 4 5.62 -5.12 42.94
C GLU A 4 6.48 -4.92 41.67
N ALA A 5 7.81 -4.86 41.82
CA ALA A 5 8.73 -4.74 40.70
C ALA A 5 8.67 -5.98 39.77
N VAL A 6 8.53 -7.19 40.33
CA VAL A 6 8.39 -8.44 39.55
C VAL A 6 7.08 -8.47 38.76
N LEU A 7 6.02 -7.83 39.27
CA LEU A 7 4.71 -7.82 38.61
C LEU A 7 4.58 -6.69 37.57
N VAL A 8 5.26 -5.55 37.79
CA VAL A 8 5.25 -4.40 36.88
C VAL A 8 6.17 -4.61 35.67
N LEU A 9 7.32 -5.27 35.85
CA LEU A 9 8.29 -5.51 34.78
C LEU A 9 7.69 -6.19 33.53
N PRO A 10 6.91 -7.30 33.61
CA PRO A 10 6.34 -7.94 32.42
C PRO A 10 5.31 -7.05 31.73
N ILE A 11 4.54 -6.26 32.48
CA ILE A 11 3.56 -5.32 31.90
C ILE A 11 4.29 -4.22 31.11
N LEU A 12 5.35 -3.64 31.68
CA LEU A 12 6.16 -2.65 30.99
C LEU A 12 6.86 -3.22 29.74
N LEU A 13 7.32 -4.48 29.81
CA LEU A 13 7.92 -5.15 28.66
C LEU A 13 6.89 -5.38 27.53
N LEU A 14 5.68 -5.83 27.86
CA LEU A 14 4.61 -5.98 26.86
C LEU A 14 4.20 -4.63 26.26
N ALA A 15 4.10 -3.59 27.08
CA ALA A 15 3.77 -2.25 26.62
C ALA A 15 4.82 -1.69 25.65
N THR A 16 6.11 -1.89 25.95
CA THR A 16 7.20 -1.42 25.07
C THR A 16 7.23 -2.18 23.75
N LEU A 17 7.03 -3.51 23.76
CA LEU A 17 6.89 -4.31 22.53
C LEU A 17 5.69 -3.87 21.69
N ALA A 18 4.55 -3.59 22.33
CA ALA A 18 3.36 -3.09 21.64
C ALA A 18 3.62 -1.73 20.99
N VAL A 19 4.18 -0.77 21.73
CA VAL A 19 4.52 0.55 21.18
C VAL A 19 5.46 0.43 19.98
N PHE A 20 6.46 -0.46 20.05
CA PHE A 20 7.37 -0.68 18.93
C PHE A 20 6.65 -1.29 17.72
N GLN A 21 5.88 -2.37 17.91
CA GLN A 21 5.15 -3.05 16.84
C GLN A 21 4.13 -2.12 16.15
N PHE A 22 3.33 -1.38 16.92
CA PHE A 22 2.38 -0.43 16.36
C PHE A 22 3.04 0.83 15.79
N GLY A 23 4.18 1.26 16.34
CA GLY A 23 4.97 2.36 15.80
C GLY A 23 5.49 2.07 14.39
N VAL A 24 6.03 0.87 14.17
CA VAL A 24 6.46 0.41 12.84
C VAL A 24 5.28 0.30 11.89
N LEU A 25 4.14 -0.24 12.35
CA LEU A 25 2.91 -0.34 11.55
C LEU A 25 2.45 1.04 11.05
N MET A 26 2.40 2.03 11.95
CA MET A 26 2.00 3.40 11.63
C MET A 26 2.92 4.07 10.59
N LEU A 27 4.24 3.89 10.70
CA LEU A 27 5.19 4.42 9.72
C LEU A 27 4.94 3.83 8.32
N ILE A 28 4.69 2.53 8.24
CA ILE A 28 4.45 1.86 6.95
C ILE A 28 3.10 2.28 6.37
N GLU A 29 2.06 2.44 7.20
CA GLU A 29 0.76 2.96 6.79
C GLU A 29 0.87 4.34 6.16
N GLN A 30 1.68 5.24 6.73
CA GLN A 30 1.97 6.54 6.13
C GLN A 30 2.66 6.41 4.77
N THR A 31 3.64 5.52 4.64
CA THR A 31 4.33 5.28 3.37
C THR A 31 3.40 4.67 2.32
N ILE A 32 2.53 3.72 2.70
CA ILE A 32 1.53 3.14 1.81
C ILE A 32 0.56 4.22 1.35
N THR A 33 0.05 5.04 2.27
CA THR A 33 -0.86 6.14 1.94
C THR A 33 -0.21 7.12 0.96
N HIS A 34 1.05 7.48 1.17
CA HIS A 34 1.82 8.29 0.24
C HIS A 34 2.04 7.60 -1.11
N ALA A 35 2.31 6.29 -1.12
CA ALA A 35 2.45 5.54 -2.36
C ALA A 35 1.14 5.51 -3.17
N VAL A 36 -0.01 5.38 -2.51
CA VAL A 36 -1.33 5.40 -3.17
C VAL A 36 -1.65 6.79 -3.74
N THR A 37 -1.32 7.86 -3.04
CA THR A 37 -1.52 9.22 -3.57
C THR A 37 -0.62 9.49 -4.77
N VAL A 38 0.63 9.04 -4.75
CA VAL A 38 1.51 9.05 -5.93
C VAL A 38 0.93 8.22 -7.06
N ALA A 39 0.40 7.02 -6.76
CA ALA A 39 -0.23 6.16 -7.77
C ALA A 39 -1.41 6.86 -8.45
N ALA A 40 -2.33 7.43 -7.66
CA ALA A 40 -3.50 8.14 -8.18
C ALA A 40 -3.07 9.35 -9.02
N ARG A 41 -2.06 10.10 -8.57
CA ARG A 41 -1.54 11.27 -9.30
C ARG A 41 -0.90 10.88 -10.63
N GLU A 42 -0.03 9.87 -10.65
CA GLU A 42 0.63 9.45 -11.88
C GLU A 42 -0.36 8.83 -12.88
N ALA A 43 -1.30 8.01 -12.39
CA ALA A 43 -2.38 7.50 -13.22
C ALA A 43 -3.30 8.63 -13.74
N GLY A 44 -3.54 9.68 -12.93
CA GLY A 44 -4.30 10.87 -13.32
C GLY A 44 -3.65 11.67 -14.46
N LYS A 45 -2.32 11.62 -14.59
CA LYS A 45 -1.56 12.18 -15.73
C LYS A 45 -1.59 11.30 -16.98
N GLY A 46 -2.16 10.10 -16.90
CA GLY A 46 -2.23 9.15 -18.01
C GLY A 46 -1.15 8.08 -18.01
N ALA A 47 -0.41 7.90 -16.90
CA ALA A 47 0.53 6.79 -16.79
C ALA A 47 -0.20 5.43 -16.78
N ASP A 48 0.30 4.48 -17.56
CA ASP A 48 -0.17 3.09 -17.54
C ASP A 48 0.08 2.41 -16.18
N ILE A 49 -0.60 1.30 -15.89
CA ILE A 49 -0.49 0.61 -14.62
C ILE A 49 0.92 0.10 -14.34
N ASP A 50 1.68 -0.30 -15.35
CA ASP A 50 3.06 -0.75 -15.17
C ASP A 50 3.98 0.43 -14.79
N ALA A 51 3.82 1.58 -15.45
CA ALA A 51 4.54 2.81 -15.11
C ALA A 51 4.16 3.32 -13.71
N THR A 52 2.87 3.24 -13.36
CA THR A 52 2.35 3.60 -12.04
C THR A 52 2.91 2.66 -10.96
N ALA A 53 2.98 1.36 -11.22
CA ALA A 53 3.57 0.38 -10.32
C ALA A 53 5.06 0.64 -10.08
N LEU A 54 5.81 1.11 -11.09
CA LEU A 54 7.21 1.53 -10.90
C LEU A 54 7.32 2.74 -9.96
N SER A 55 6.45 3.74 -10.08
CA SER A 55 6.39 4.88 -9.14
C SER A 55 6.09 4.42 -7.72
N VAL A 56 5.12 3.51 -7.57
CA VAL A 56 4.75 2.94 -6.28
C VAL A 56 5.91 2.14 -5.68
N ASN A 57 6.59 1.32 -6.48
CA ASN A 57 7.75 0.54 -6.05
C ASN A 57 8.92 1.42 -5.59
N ALA A 58 9.12 2.59 -6.19
CA ALA A 58 10.13 3.53 -5.72
C ALA A 58 9.85 4.03 -4.29
N VAL A 59 8.58 4.19 -3.91
CA VAL A 59 8.16 4.58 -2.56
C VAL A 59 8.18 3.39 -1.60
N LEU A 60 7.62 2.24 -2.02
CA LEU A 60 7.53 1.03 -1.20
C LEU A 60 8.91 0.38 -0.96
N GLY A 61 9.86 0.55 -1.87
CA GLY A 61 11.20 -0.03 -1.80
C GLY A 61 11.98 0.40 -0.56
N LEU A 62 11.68 1.58 0.01
CA LEU A 62 12.26 2.06 1.27
C LEU A 62 12.01 1.09 2.45
N HIS A 63 10.92 0.33 2.39
CA HIS A 63 10.53 -0.63 3.41
C HIS A 63 10.65 -2.09 2.94
N GLY A 64 11.28 -2.33 1.79
CA GLY A 64 11.39 -3.67 1.20
C GLY A 64 10.06 -4.22 0.66
N LEU A 65 9.07 -3.36 0.46
CA LEU A 65 7.78 -3.72 -0.13
C LEU A 65 7.82 -3.49 -1.65
N SER A 66 7.10 -4.30 -2.41
CA SER A 66 6.93 -4.13 -3.84
C SER A 66 5.59 -4.69 -4.31
N VAL A 67 5.05 -4.10 -5.36
CA VAL A 67 3.85 -4.60 -6.07
C VAL A 67 4.18 -5.96 -6.67
N GLY A 68 3.45 -7.00 -6.26
CA GLY A 68 3.74 -8.39 -6.57
C GLY A 68 3.03 -9.34 -5.59
N PRO A 69 3.74 -10.30 -4.96
CA PRO A 69 3.13 -11.27 -4.06
C PRO A 69 2.70 -10.68 -2.71
N GLY A 70 3.34 -9.59 -2.26
CA GLY A 70 3.05 -8.94 -0.98
C GLY A 70 2.17 -7.68 -1.09
N ALA A 71 1.95 -7.17 -2.30
CA ALA A 71 1.12 -6.00 -2.51
C ALA A 71 0.45 -6.02 -3.89
N THR A 72 -0.78 -5.51 -3.99
CA THR A 72 -1.53 -5.42 -5.25
C THR A 72 -2.11 -4.03 -5.41
N LEU A 73 -1.80 -3.42 -6.55
CA LEU A 73 -2.28 -2.13 -7.00
C LEU A 73 -3.48 -2.35 -7.93
N ILE A 74 -4.56 -1.62 -7.68
CA ILE A 74 -5.76 -1.59 -8.50
C ILE A 74 -5.96 -0.15 -8.96
N LEU A 75 -6.13 0.06 -10.25
CA LEU A 75 -6.51 1.33 -10.84
C LEU A 75 -7.92 1.20 -11.42
N GLU A 76 -8.81 2.10 -11.02
CA GLU A 76 -10.17 2.20 -11.54
C GLU A 76 -10.33 3.51 -12.30
N ASP A 77 -10.62 3.42 -13.59
CA ASP A 77 -10.94 4.55 -14.47
C ASP A 77 -12.16 4.16 -15.32
N SER A 78 -13.27 4.86 -15.14
CA SER A 78 -14.51 4.59 -15.89
C SER A 78 -14.41 4.92 -17.38
N LEU A 79 -13.39 5.70 -17.79
CA LEU A 79 -13.13 6.08 -19.18
C LEU A 79 -12.04 5.22 -19.84
N SER A 80 -11.30 4.42 -19.06
CA SER A 80 -10.29 3.51 -19.58
C SER A 80 -10.89 2.20 -20.07
N THR A 81 -10.23 1.57 -21.05
CA THR A 81 -10.54 0.21 -21.51
C THR A 81 -9.29 -0.65 -21.37
N PRO A 82 -9.21 -1.58 -20.40
CA PRO A 82 -10.24 -1.96 -19.43
C PRO A 82 -10.43 -0.93 -18.29
N ALA A 83 -11.66 -0.83 -17.77
CA ALA A 83 -12.02 0.16 -16.75
C ALA A 83 -11.42 -0.11 -15.36
N VAL A 84 -10.98 -1.34 -15.12
CA VAL A 84 -10.26 -1.73 -13.92
C VAL A 84 -9.00 -2.47 -14.35
N GLN A 85 -7.86 -1.98 -13.89
CA GLN A 85 -6.55 -2.55 -14.13
C GLN A 85 -5.97 -3.00 -12.80
N VAL A 86 -5.38 -4.19 -12.77
CA VAL A 86 -4.82 -4.78 -11.55
C VAL A 86 -3.39 -5.22 -11.79
N ARG A 87 -2.51 -4.90 -10.85
CA ARG A 87 -1.11 -5.31 -10.86
C ARG A 87 -0.71 -5.88 -9.51
N GLY A 88 -0.22 -7.11 -9.50
CA GLY A 88 0.14 -7.87 -8.30
C GLY A 88 -0.62 -9.19 -8.22
N THR A 89 -0.23 -10.05 -7.29
CA THR A 89 -0.83 -11.38 -7.08
C THR A 89 -1.43 -11.58 -5.69
N PHE A 90 -1.31 -10.57 -4.82
CA PHE A 90 -1.90 -10.58 -3.49
C PHE A 90 -3.45 -10.43 -3.58
N PRO A 91 -4.22 -11.26 -2.87
CA PRO A 91 -5.69 -11.22 -2.93
C PRO A 91 -6.28 -9.91 -2.38
N CYS A 92 -6.60 -8.99 -3.29
CA CYS A 92 -7.27 -7.74 -3.03
C CYS A 92 -8.69 -7.78 -3.63
N PRO A 93 -9.73 -7.28 -2.92
CA PRO A 93 -11.08 -7.25 -3.48
C PRO A 93 -11.13 -6.24 -4.64
N VAL A 94 -11.29 -6.75 -5.86
CA VAL A 94 -11.43 -5.94 -7.07
C VAL A 94 -12.93 -5.67 -7.28
N PRO A 95 -13.37 -4.41 -7.41
CA PRO A 95 -14.76 -4.13 -7.68
C PRO A 95 -15.14 -4.55 -9.10
N SER A 96 -16.33 -5.12 -9.25
CA SER A 96 -16.87 -5.58 -10.55
C SER A 96 -17.28 -4.43 -11.48
N THR A 97 -17.50 -3.23 -10.92
CA THR A 97 -17.83 -2.01 -11.66
C THR A 97 -17.05 -0.84 -11.06
N PRO A 98 -16.49 0.07 -11.88
CA PRO A 98 -15.78 1.24 -11.37
C PRO A 98 -16.75 2.07 -10.52
N SER A 99 -16.40 2.34 -9.26
CA SER A 99 -17.26 3.13 -8.37
C SER A 99 -17.05 4.65 -8.54
N VAL A 100 -16.28 5.03 -9.56
CA VAL A 100 -15.69 6.36 -9.70
C VAL A 100 -16.39 7.12 -10.83
N PRO A 101 -16.80 8.39 -10.62
CA PRO A 101 -17.39 9.22 -11.67
C PRO A 101 -16.48 9.35 -12.90
N PRO A 102 -17.04 9.64 -14.08
CA PRO A 102 -16.24 9.95 -15.27
C PRO A 102 -15.33 11.15 -15.02
N GLY A 103 -14.07 11.07 -15.48
CA GLY A 103 -13.05 12.11 -15.28
C GLY A 103 -12.33 12.04 -13.93
N MET A 104 -12.63 11.04 -13.11
CA MET A 104 -11.91 10.72 -11.87
C MET A 104 -11.34 9.30 -11.95
N LEU A 105 -10.19 9.10 -11.32
CA LEU A 105 -9.49 7.83 -11.24
C LEU A 105 -9.26 7.48 -9.78
N LYS A 106 -9.49 6.22 -9.38
CA LYS A 106 -9.19 5.73 -8.03
C LYS A 106 -8.07 4.70 -8.07
N ALA A 107 -6.99 4.96 -7.35
CA ALA A 107 -5.95 3.99 -7.09
C ALA A 107 -6.19 3.35 -5.73
N THR A 108 -6.09 2.03 -5.65
CA THR A 108 -6.21 1.25 -4.41
C THR A 108 -4.98 0.35 -4.27
N LEU A 109 -4.32 0.38 -3.12
CA LEU A 109 -3.19 -0.48 -2.81
C LEU A 109 -3.55 -1.39 -1.63
N CYS A 110 -3.51 -2.69 -1.87
CA CYS A 110 -3.60 -3.72 -0.84
C CYS A 110 -2.19 -4.22 -0.50
N VAL A 111 -1.85 -4.31 0.79
CA VAL A 111 -0.58 -4.83 1.28
C VAL A 111 -0.82 -5.92 2.33
N ASP A 112 -0.05 -6.99 2.24
CA ASP A 112 -0.04 -8.09 3.20
C ASP A 112 0.75 -7.70 4.46
N LEU A 113 0.09 -7.77 5.64
CA LEU A 113 0.73 -7.47 6.92
C LEU A 113 1.59 -8.63 7.45
N THR A 114 1.68 -9.75 6.72
CA THR A 114 2.57 -10.87 7.07
C THR A 114 3.93 -10.80 6.38
N GLN A 115 4.08 -9.92 5.39
CA GLN A 115 5.34 -9.68 4.69
C GLN A 115 6.28 -8.81 5.53
N LYS A 116 7.59 -8.87 5.24
CA LYS A 116 8.51 -7.87 5.82
C LYS A 116 8.10 -6.47 5.34
N PRO A 117 8.18 -5.44 6.19
CA PRO A 117 8.87 -5.42 7.49
C PRO A 117 7.95 -5.54 8.71
N PHE A 118 6.74 -6.09 8.57
CA PHE A 118 5.83 -6.25 9.69
C PHE A 118 6.32 -7.34 10.64
N PHE A 119 6.57 -6.97 11.90
CA PHE A 119 6.92 -7.93 12.94
C PHE A 119 5.68 -8.40 13.67
N ASN A 120 5.60 -9.71 13.91
CA ASN A 120 4.50 -10.34 14.64
C ASN A 120 4.96 -10.81 16.02
N LEU A 121 5.60 -9.92 16.78
CA LEU A 121 6.23 -10.24 18.07
C LEU A 121 5.18 -10.58 19.14
N LEU A 122 3.99 -9.98 19.05
CA LEU A 122 2.89 -10.20 19.98
C LEU A 122 1.94 -11.34 19.58
N ALA A 123 2.28 -12.14 18.56
CA ALA A 123 1.47 -13.30 18.13
C ALA A 123 1.21 -14.27 19.29
N THR A 124 2.25 -14.55 20.09
CA THR A 124 2.18 -15.41 21.27
C THR A 124 1.35 -14.83 22.41
N CYS A 125 1.06 -13.52 22.37
CA CYS A 125 0.21 -12.81 23.32
C CYS A 125 -1.22 -12.58 22.78
N GLY A 126 -1.59 -13.21 21.66
CA GLY A 126 -2.94 -13.13 21.07
C GLY A 126 -3.14 -11.96 20.09
N LEU A 127 -2.11 -11.18 19.79
CA LEU A 127 -2.15 -10.12 18.79
C LEU A 127 -1.40 -10.57 17.53
N ASP A 128 -2.15 -11.20 16.63
CA ASP A 128 -1.64 -11.79 15.39
C ASP A 128 -2.02 -10.96 14.15
N PHE A 129 -1.04 -10.70 13.29
CA PHE A 129 -1.21 -10.08 11.98
C PHE A 129 -1.42 -11.08 10.83
N THR A 130 -1.39 -12.38 11.11
CA THR A 130 -1.62 -13.44 10.12
C THR A 130 -2.97 -13.28 9.44
N GLY A 131 -2.97 -13.22 8.10
CA GLY A 131 -4.18 -13.05 7.29
C GLY A 131 -4.79 -11.65 7.35
N ARG A 132 -4.16 -10.69 8.04
CA ARG A 132 -4.58 -9.29 8.00
C ARG A 132 -3.97 -8.59 6.80
N LYS A 133 -4.74 -7.69 6.22
CA LYS A 133 -4.33 -6.87 5.08
C LYS A 133 -4.65 -5.41 5.34
N PHE A 134 -3.83 -4.56 4.77
CA PHE A 134 -4.03 -3.12 4.77
C PHE A 134 -4.45 -2.68 3.37
N ALA A 135 -5.51 -1.88 3.26
CA ALA A 135 -6.05 -1.42 2.00
C ALA A 135 -6.32 0.08 2.07
N VAL A 136 -5.66 0.85 1.20
CA VAL A 136 -5.83 2.30 1.11
C VAL A 136 -6.17 2.68 -0.31
N SER A 137 -7.06 3.64 -0.47
CA SER A 137 -7.46 4.18 -1.76
C SER A 137 -7.29 5.69 -1.80
N ALA A 138 -6.84 6.22 -2.94
CA ALA A 138 -6.82 7.64 -3.24
C ALA A 138 -7.48 7.92 -4.59
N VAL A 139 -8.07 9.09 -4.73
CA VAL A 139 -8.74 9.54 -5.96
C VAL A 139 -7.99 10.73 -6.53
N ALA A 140 -7.84 10.77 -7.85
CA ALA A 140 -7.27 11.90 -8.59
C ALA A 140 -8.15 12.27 -9.78
N HIS A 141 -8.05 13.52 -10.21
CA HIS A 141 -8.64 13.95 -11.46
C HIS A 141 -7.82 13.47 -12.64
N ARG A 142 -8.53 13.17 -13.74
CA ARG A 142 -7.93 12.86 -15.02
C ARG A 142 -7.51 14.15 -15.71
N GLU A 143 -6.26 14.24 -16.12
CA GLU A 143 -5.68 15.40 -16.81
C GLU A 143 -5.57 15.20 -18.34
N PHE A 144 -6.07 14.08 -18.86
CA PHE A 144 -5.96 13.68 -20.27
C PHE A 144 -7.27 13.16 -20.86
N ASP A 145 -7.46 13.41 -22.15
CA ASP A 145 -8.58 12.94 -22.95
C ASP A 145 -8.11 11.82 -23.91
N GLY A 146 -8.26 10.56 -23.51
CA GLY A 146 -7.86 9.40 -24.34
C GLY A 146 -7.58 8.13 -23.54
N PRO A 147 -7.09 7.03 -24.15
CA PRO A 147 -6.49 5.92 -23.41
C PRO A 147 -5.23 6.40 -22.66
N PRO A 148 -4.82 5.76 -21.55
CA PRO A 148 -3.58 6.12 -20.87
C PRO A 148 -2.43 6.11 -21.87
N GLU A 149 -1.72 7.23 -21.97
CA GLU A 149 -0.65 7.40 -22.92
C GLU A 149 0.53 6.54 -22.45
N ILE A 150 0.96 5.59 -23.27
CA ILE A 150 2.21 4.86 -23.06
C ILE A 150 3.34 5.86 -23.30
N THR A 151 3.55 6.77 -22.36
CA THR A 151 4.68 7.69 -22.38
C THR A 151 5.88 6.89 -21.91
N PRO A 152 6.84 6.54 -22.81
CA PRO A 152 8.09 5.99 -22.36
C PRO A 152 8.72 7.05 -21.44
N ARG A 153 8.97 6.68 -20.19
CA ARG A 153 9.74 7.56 -19.30
C ARG A 153 11.06 7.90 -20.01
N PRO A 154 11.45 9.18 -20.08
CA PRO A 154 12.83 9.50 -20.45
C PRO A 154 13.71 8.74 -19.46
N GLU A 155 14.67 7.99 -19.99
CA GLU A 155 15.57 7.13 -19.22
C GLU A 155 15.98 7.84 -17.93
N CYS A 156 15.47 7.36 -16.78
CA CYS A 156 16.02 7.77 -15.51
C CYS A 156 17.43 7.20 -15.46
N SER A 157 18.40 8.02 -15.88
CA SER A 157 19.82 7.79 -15.71
C SER A 157 20.14 7.86 -14.21
N CYS A 158 19.73 6.83 -13.47
CA CYS A 158 20.16 6.59 -12.11
C CYS A 158 21.54 5.94 -12.21
N ARG A 159 22.56 6.80 -12.30
CA ARG A 159 23.95 6.42 -12.07
C ARG A 159 24.32 6.71 -10.62
#